data_AF-A0A2D4WT29-F1
#
_entry.id   AF-A0A2D4WT29-F1
#
_cell.length_a   1.000
_cell.length_b   1.000
_cell.length_c   1.000
_cell.angle_alpha   90.00
_cell.angle_beta   90.00
_cell.angle_gamma   90.00
#
_symmetry.space_group_name_H-M   'P 1'
#
loop_
_entity.id
_entity.type
_entity.pdbx_description
1 polymer ?
#
loop_
_entity_poly.entity_id
_entity_poly.type
_entity_poly.pdbx_seq_one_letter_code
_entity_poly.pdbx_strand_id
1 'polypeptide(L)'
;MKKTKITRVLAVSSGGGHWVQLQRMRKAFEGCDVSWVTVREGYRVDLEDQSDRFFVIPDATRWNKVGLIILLFRVMLVIVRVRPHAIVTTGAAPGLLALMIGRILGCRTCWIDSIANMEEMSLSGKKARRWASLWLTQWAHLSSEEGPEYHGSVLQNFCREDGVEPKEHSE
;
A
#
# COMPACT_ATOMS: atom_id res chain seq x y z
N MET A 1 16.32 -22.94 -20.06
CA MET A 1 15.35 -21.84 -19.81
C MET A 1 15.48 -21.38 -18.36
N LYS A 2 15.86 -20.13 -18.10
CA LYS A 2 15.85 -19.57 -16.73
C LYS A 2 14.39 -19.39 -16.32
N LYS A 3 13.94 -20.03 -15.23
CA LYS A 3 12.63 -19.77 -14.63
C LYS A 3 12.57 -18.28 -14.26
N THR A 4 11.69 -17.52 -14.89
CA THR A 4 11.37 -16.14 -14.48
C THR A 4 10.79 -16.21 -13.07
N LYS A 5 11.49 -15.60 -12.10
CA LYS A 5 11.07 -15.61 -10.70
C LYS A 5 9.89 -14.65 -10.56
N ILE A 6 8.70 -15.18 -10.29
CA ILE A 6 7.50 -14.38 -10.06
C ILE A 6 7.67 -13.55 -8.78
N THR A 7 7.37 -12.25 -8.86
CA THR A 7 7.48 -11.33 -7.72
C THR A 7 6.26 -11.49 -6.81
N ARG A 8 6.47 -11.96 -5.57
CA ARG A 8 5.45 -11.98 -4.53
C ARG A 8 5.26 -10.62 -3.89
N VAL A 9 4.04 -10.11 -3.92
CA VAL A 9 3.66 -8.81 -3.35
C VAL A 9 2.65 -9.03 -2.23
N LEU A 10 2.85 -8.37 -1.09
CA LEU A 10 1.84 -8.25 -0.04
C LEU A 10 1.19 -6.87 -0.13
N ALA A 11 -0.06 -6.82 -0.59
CA ALA A 11 -0.86 -5.62 -0.70
C ALA A 11 -1.68 -5.44 0.58
N VAL A 12 -1.42 -4.38 1.35
CA VAL A 12 -1.98 -4.18 2.69
C VAL A 12 -2.80 -2.89 2.72
N SER A 13 -3.97 -2.94 3.33
CA SER A 13 -4.75 -1.74 3.61
C SER A 13 -5.58 -1.91 4.88
N SER A 14 -6.10 -0.80 5.42
CA SER A 14 -7.26 -0.87 6.31
C SER A 14 -8.55 -1.00 5.49
N GLY A 15 -9.72 -0.86 6.11
CA GLY A 15 -11.00 -0.90 5.40
C GLY A 15 -11.34 0.39 4.65
N GLY A 16 -12.53 0.40 4.04
CA GLY A 16 -13.14 1.58 3.43
C GLY A 16 -12.30 2.14 2.27
N GLY A 17 -12.09 3.46 2.26
CA GLY A 17 -11.38 4.15 1.18
C GLY A 17 -9.95 3.64 0.93
N HIS A 18 -9.25 3.14 1.96
CA HIS A 18 -7.90 2.57 1.80
C HIS A 18 -7.93 1.28 0.97
N TRP A 19 -8.94 0.42 1.20
CA TRP A 19 -9.17 -0.78 0.42
C TRP A 19 -9.52 -0.44 -1.03
N VAL A 20 -10.49 0.46 -1.22
CA VAL A 20 -10.90 0.90 -2.57
C VAL A 20 -9.73 1.50 -3.35
N GLN A 21 -8.90 2.32 -2.69
CA GLN A 21 -7.69 2.87 -3.29
C GLN A 21 -6.69 1.77 -3.68
N LEU A 22 -6.46 0.78 -2.81
CA LEU A 22 -5.54 -0.32 -3.09
C LEU A 22 -6.05 -1.18 -4.27
N GLN A 23 -7.35 -1.42 -4.34
CA GLN A 23 -7.98 -2.16 -5.45
C GLN A 23 -7.87 -1.42 -6.79
N ARG A 24 -7.92 -0.08 -6.80
CA ARG A 24 -7.66 0.71 -8.02
C ARG A 24 -6.25 0.54 -8.58
N MET A 25 -5.32 0.07 -7.76
CA MET A 25 -3.94 -0.19 -8.16
C MET A 25 -3.69 -1.61 -8.68
N ARG A 26 -4.73 -2.46 -8.81
CA ARG A 26 -4.58 -3.86 -9.27
C ARG A 26 -3.76 -4.02 -10.55
N LYS A 27 -3.94 -3.12 -11.52
CA LYS A 27 -3.16 -3.11 -12.77
C LYS A 27 -1.66 -2.99 -12.54
N ALA A 28 -1.23 -2.24 -11.52
CA ALA A 28 0.18 -2.09 -11.17
C ALA A 28 0.80 -3.39 -10.59
N PHE A 29 -0.03 -4.38 -10.25
CA PHE A 29 0.42 -5.68 -9.76
C PHE A 29 0.32 -6.80 -10.81
N GLU A 30 0.00 -6.49 -12.07
CA GLU A 30 -0.06 -7.49 -13.14
C GLU A 30 1.30 -8.22 -13.28
N GLY A 31 1.24 -9.54 -13.45
CA GLY A 31 2.42 -10.41 -13.48
C GLY A 31 3.08 -10.69 -12.13
N CYS A 32 2.56 -10.14 -11.03
CA CYS A 32 2.98 -10.45 -9.67
C CYS A 32 2.09 -11.52 -9.01
N ASP A 33 2.65 -12.20 -8.02
CA ASP A 33 1.91 -13.11 -7.15
C ASP A 33 1.45 -12.34 -5.89
N VAL A 34 0.20 -11.85 -5.92
CA VAL A 34 -0.30 -10.90 -4.92
C VAL A 34 -1.03 -11.61 -3.78
N SER A 35 -0.77 -11.17 -2.56
CA SER A 35 -1.54 -11.55 -1.37
C SER A 35 -2.11 -10.30 -0.72
N TRP A 36 -3.36 -10.36 -0.31
CA TRP A 36 -4.16 -9.21 0.11
C TRP A 36 -4.42 -9.25 1.61
N VAL A 37 -4.21 -8.12 2.29
CA VAL A 37 -4.42 -8.01 3.74
C VAL A 37 -5.32 -6.82 4.03
N THR A 38 -6.40 -7.06 4.78
CA THR A 38 -7.32 -6.01 5.23
C THR A 38 -7.99 -6.39 6.55
N VAL A 39 -8.91 -5.55 7.04
CA VAL A 39 -9.52 -5.67 8.37
C VAL A 39 -10.92 -6.28 8.38
N ARG A 40 -11.51 -6.55 7.22
CA ARG A 40 -12.88 -7.11 7.10
C ARG A 40 -12.93 -8.27 6.12
N GLU A 41 -13.54 -9.37 6.54
CA GLU A 41 -13.73 -10.58 5.71
C GLU A 41 -14.60 -10.30 4.48
N GLY A 42 -15.57 -9.39 4.59
CA GLY A 42 -16.49 -9.05 3.51
C GLY A 42 -15.83 -8.51 2.24
N TYR A 43 -14.56 -8.06 2.29
CA TYR A 43 -13.82 -7.60 1.11
C TYR A 43 -13.27 -8.74 0.25
N ARG A 44 -13.33 -10.00 0.71
CA ARG A 44 -12.85 -11.15 -0.07
C ARG A 44 -13.59 -11.27 -1.41
N VAL A 45 -14.87 -10.89 -1.45
CA VAL A 45 -15.70 -10.96 -2.67
C VAL A 45 -15.16 -10.08 -3.80
N ASP A 46 -14.41 -9.02 -3.47
CA ASP A 46 -13.82 -8.10 -4.45
C ASP A 46 -12.62 -8.72 -5.18
N LEU A 47 -12.14 -9.89 -4.75
CA LEU A 47 -10.91 -10.52 -5.27
C LEU A 47 -11.13 -11.63 -6.29
N GLU A 48 -12.38 -12.01 -6.56
CA GLU A 48 -12.74 -13.05 -7.55
C GLU A 48 -11.80 -14.28 -7.40
N ASP A 49 -10.96 -14.55 -8.42
CA ASP A 49 -10.02 -15.68 -8.51
C ASP A 49 -8.83 -15.64 -7.52
N GLN A 50 -8.64 -14.54 -6.77
CA GLN A 50 -7.55 -14.37 -5.80
C GLN A 50 -8.01 -14.47 -4.35
N SER A 51 -9.25 -14.91 -4.13
CA SER A 51 -9.87 -15.04 -2.81
C SER A 51 -9.08 -15.94 -1.84
N ASP A 52 -8.31 -16.90 -2.33
CA ASP A 52 -7.49 -17.80 -1.50
C ASP A 52 -6.24 -17.12 -0.89
N ARG A 53 -5.84 -15.97 -1.43
CA ARG A 53 -4.64 -15.22 -0.98
C ARG A 53 -5.01 -13.99 -0.16
N PHE A 54 -6.12 -14.08 0.56
CA PHE A 54 -6.69 -13.03 1.36
C PHE A 54 -6.54 -13.32 2.86
N PHE A 55 -6.07 -12.32 3.60
CA PHE A 55 -5.84 -12.41 5.04
C PHE A 55 -6.56 -11.28 5.76
N VAL A 56 -7.26 -11.63 6.84
CA VAL A 56 -7.90 -10.66 7.73
C VAL A 56 -7.09 -10.47 8.99
N ILE A 57 -6.86 -9.19 9.32
CA ILE A 57 -6.18 -8.74 10.54
C ILE A 57 -7.15 -7.92 11.40
N PRO A 58 -6.92 -7.80 12.72
CA PRO A 58 -7.78 -6.99 13.57
C PRO A 58 -7.79 -5.52 13.16
N ASP A 59 -8.95 -4.88 13.26
CA ASP A 59 -9.05 -3.42 13.16
C ASP A 59 -8.62 -2.80 14.50
N ALA A 60 -7.40 -2.27 14.54
CA ALA A 60 -6.87 -1.62 15.72
C ALA A 60 -6.58 -0.15 15.43
N THR A 61 -7.17 0.73 16.24
CA THR A 61 -6.90 2.15 16.22
C THR A 61 -5.80 2.51 17.22
N ARG A 62 -5.25 3.72 17.09
CA ARG A 62 -4.20 4.25 17.98
C ARG A 62 -4.55 4.25 19.47
N TRP A 63 -5.84 4.17 19.80
CA TRP A 63 -6.37 4.22 21.17
C TRP A 63 -6.38 2.85 21.86
N ASN A 64 -6.25 1.75 21.10
CA ASN A 64 -6.28 0.40 21.63
C ASN A 64 -4.88 -0.24 21.60
N LYS A 65 -4.08 0.00 22.65
CA LYS A 65 -2.69 -0.52 22.75
C LYS A 65 -2.62 -2.05 22.68
N VAL A 66 -3.55 -2.74 23.34
CA VAL A 66 -3.63 -4.22 23.30
C VAL A 66 -4.00 -4.69 21.88
N GLY A 67 -4.95 -4.01 21.23
CA GLY A 67 -5.32 -4.26 19.84
C GLY A 67 -4.15 -4.07 18.88
N LEU A 68 -3.30 -3.04 19.08
CA LEU A 68 -2.10 -2.82 18.28
C LEU A 68 -1.07 -3.94 18.43
N ILE A 69 -0.93 -4.52 19.62
CA ILE A 69 -0.04 -5.66 19.85
C ILE A 69 -0.57 -6.90 19.12
N ILE A 70 -1.87 -7.20 19.22
CA ILE A 70 -2.47 -8.34 18.50
C ILE A 70 -2.34 -8.12 16.98
N LEU A 71 -2.62 -6.90 16.50
CA LEU A 71 -2.43 -6.52 15.11
C LEU A 71 -0.99 -6.75 14.66
N LEU A 72 0.01 -6.30 15.43
CA LEU A 72 1.43 -6.50 15.14
C LEU A 72 1.75 -7.98 14.96
N PHE A 73 1.33 -8.84 15.90
CA PHE A 73 1.56 -10.28 15.82
C PHE A 73 0.88 -10.92 14.61
N ARG A 74 -0.36 -10.51 14.29
CA ARG A 74 -1.09 -11.03 13.13
C ARG A 74 -0.44 -10.63 11.81
N VAL A 75 -0.04 -9.36 11.67
CA VAL A 75 0.69 -8.88 10.48
C VAL A 75 2.02 -9.61 10.34
N MET A 76 2.76 -9.81 11.43
CA MET A 76 4.01 -10.56 11.43
C MET A 76 3.82 -12.00 10.93
N LEU A 77 2.81 -12.71 11.46
CA LEU A 77 2.46 -14.07 11.02
C LEU A 77 2.16 -14.14 9.52
N VAL A 78 1.38 -13.18 9.00
CA VAL A 78 1.08 -13.11 7.57
C VAL A 78 2.35 -12.90 6.74
N ILE A 79 3.22 -11.96 7.13
CA ILE A 79 4.47 -11.69 6.40
C ILE A 79 5.39 -12.92 6.41
N VAL A 80 5.54 -13.59 7.56
CA VAL A 80 6.36 -14.81 7.68
C VAL A 80 5.79 -15.97 6.86
N ARG A 81 4.47 -16.06 6.73
CA ARG A 81 3.80 -17.11 5.94
C ARG A 81 3.86 -16.84 4.44
N VAL A 82 3.59 -15.61 4.01
CA VAL A 82 3.60 -15.22 2.59
C VAL A 82 5.02 -15.09 2.05
N ARG A 83 5.96 -14.64 2.89
CA ARG A 83 7.36 -14.30 2.55
C ARG A 83 7.45 -13.37 1.32
N PRO A 84 6.81 -12.19 1.35
CA PRO A 84 6.77 -11.31 0.20
C PRO A 84 8.16 -10.78 -0.19
N HIS A 85 8.36 -10.49 -1.47
CA HIS A 85 9.53 -9.75 -1.93
C HIS A 85 9.32 -8.23 -1.77
N ALA A 86 8.06 -7.78 -1.91
CA ALA A 86 7.66 -6.39 -1.73
C ALA A 86 6.35 -6.27 -0.94
N ILE A 87 6.22 -5.22 -0.14
CA ILE A 87 4.99 -4.84 0.55
C ILE A 87 4.54 -3.48 0.02
N VAL A 88 3.28 -3.38 -0.38
CA VAL A 88 2.66 -2.13 -0.84
C VAL A 88 1.48 -1.83 0.06
N THR A 89 1.36 -0.59 0.54
CA THR A 89 0.25 -0.18 1.40
C THR A 89 -0.30 1.18 1.02
N THR A 90 -1.63 1.33 1.10
CA THR A 90 -2.33 2.61 0.95
C THR A 90 -2.56 3.34 2.28
N GLY A 91 -2.01 2.81 3.38
CA GLY A 91 -1.82 3.55 4.62
C GLY A 91 -2.42 2.93 5.89
N ALA A 92 -2.86 3.81 6.80
CA ALA A 92 -3.30 3.56 8.17
C ALA A 92 -2.26 2.85 9.08
N ALA A 93 -2.67 2.43 10.27
CA ALA A 93 -1.79 1.75 11.22
C ALA A 93 -1.34 0.34 10.76
N PRO A 94 -2.20 -0.52 10.18
CA PRO A 94 -1.79 -1.82 9.67
C PRO A 94 -0.68 -1.75 8.63
N GLY A 95 -0.79 -0.82 7.68
CA GLY A 95 0.22 -0.59 6.65
C GLY A 95 1.58 -0.23 7.22
N LEU A 96 1.60 0.66 8.22
CA LEU A 96 2.85 1.11 8.84
C LEU A 96 3.57 -0.05 9.54
N LEU A 97 2.81 -0.87 10.27
CA LEU A 97 3.35 -2.07 10.93
C LEU A 97 3.86 -3.08 9.90
N ALA A 98 3.14 -3.28 8.80
CA ALA A 98 3.55 -4.17 7.73
C ALA A 98 4.86 -3.71 7.08
N LEU A 99 5.01 -2.41 6.78
CA LEU A 99 6.28 -1.88 6.24
C LEU A 99 7.42 -2.02 7.24
N MET A 100 7.20 -1.70 8.51
CA MET A 100 8.24 -1.84 9.54
C MET A 100 8.74 -3.27 9.63
N ILE A 101 7.83 -4.25 9.76
CA ILE A 101 8.19 -5.68 9.83
C ILE A 101 8.85 -6.13 8.53
N GLY A 102 8.27 -5.80 7.38
CA GLY A 102 8.81 -6.18 6.07
C GLY A 102 10.21 -5.63 5.84
N ARG A 103 10.46 -4.37 6.19
CA ARG A 103 11.77 -3.73 6.06
C ARG A 103 12.83 -4.44 6.91
N ILE A 104 12.49 -4.80 8.14
CA ILE A 104 13.37 -5.59 9.03
C ILE A 104 13.68 -6.96 8.43
N LEU A 105 12.71 -7.58 7.75
CA LEU A 105 12.86 -8.87 7.08
C LEU A 105 13.46 -8.78 5.66
N GLY A 106 13.90 -7.59 5.23
CA GLY A 106 14.57 -7.39 3.94
C GLY A 106 13.64 -7.24 2.74
N CYS A 107 12.34 -7.05 2.94
CA CYS A 107 11.40 -6.75 1.86
C CYS A 107 11.63 -5.33 1.30
N ARG A 108 11.34 -5.13 0.01
CA ARG A 108 11.09 -3.78 -0.52
C ARG A 108 9.75 -3.28 0.01
N THR A 109 9.65 -1.99 0.31
CA THR A 109 8.50 -1.42 1.02
C THR A 109 8.01 -0.16 0.30
N CYS A 110 6.74 -0.12 -0.04
CA CYS A 110 6.11 1.02 -0.71
C CYS A 110 4.96 1.55 0.14
N TRP A 111 5.07 2.79 0.56
CA TRP A 111 4.00 3.53 1.20
C TRP A 111 3.36 4.45 0.17
N ILE A 112 2.02 4.44 0.12
CA ILE A 112 1.22 5.34 -0.69
C ILE A 112 0.23 5.99 0.25
N ASP A 113 0.36 7.28 0.49
CA ASP A 113 -0.55 7.95 1.41
C ASP A 113 -1.98 7.99 0.83
N SER A 114 -2.96 7.95 1.74
CA SER A 114 -4.36 7.92 1.34
C SER A 114 -4.72 9.17 0.55
N ILE A 115 -5.54 9.01 -0.49
CA ILE A 115 -6.02 10.13 -1.31
C ILE A 115 -6.80 11.15 -0.48
N ALA A 116 -7.38 10.72 0.63
CA ALA A 116 -8.10 11.59 1.57
C ALA A 116 -7.20 12.63 2.26
N ASN A 117 -5.88 12.43 2.26
CA ASN A 117 -4.93 13.31 2.94
C ASN A 117 -4.45 14.43 2.02
N MET A 118 -5.37 15.33 1.66
CA MET A 118 -5.10 16.42 0.72
C MET A 118 -4.27 17.56 1.32
N GLU A 119 -4.49 17.89 2.59
CA GLU A 119 -3.84 19.04 3.22
C GLU A 119 -2.44 18.71 3.74
N GLU A 120 -2.25 17.51 4.28
CA GLU A 120 -0.95 17.05 4.80
C GLU A 120 -0.85 15.52 4.83
N MET A 121 0.37 15.01 4.82
CA MET A 121 0.64 13.57 5.01
C MET A 121 0.06 13.06 6.32
N SER A 122 -0.56 11.88 6.30
CA SER A 122 -1.05 11.25 7.53
C SER A 122 0.06 11.06 8.57
N LEU A 123 -0.29 11.02 9.86
CA LEU A 123 0.70 10.72 10.91
C LEU A 123 1.43 9.38 10.67
N SER A 124 0.72 8.36 10.19
CA SER A 124 1.35 7.09 9.82
C SER A 124 2.24 7.25 8.59
N GLY A 125 1.83 8.06 7.61
CA GLY A 125 2.61 8.38 6.42
C GLY A 125 3.91 9.10 6.75
N LYS A 126 3.88 10.10 7.62
CA LYS A 126 5.07 10.77 8.15
C LYS A 126 6.03 9.76 8.82
N LYS A 127 5.49 8.82 9.61
CA LYS A 127 6.30 7.75 10.26
C LYS A 127 6.80 6.70 9.29
N ALA A 128 6.12 6.49 8.17
CA ALA A 128 6.49 5.51 7.16
C ALA A 128 7.81 5.85 6.45
N ARG A 129 8.22 7.13 6.40
CA ARG A 129 9.48 7.59 5.82
C ARG A 129 10.68 6.72 6.21
N ARG A 130 10.77 6.33 7.49
CA ARG A 130 11.88 5.51 8.00
C ARG A 130 11.90 4.07 7.47
N TRP A 131 10.73 3.54 7.11
CA TRP A 131 10.52 2.12 6.81
C TRP A 131 10.23 1.87 5.33
N ALA A 132 9.85 2.91 4.59
CA ALA A 132 9.54 2.85 3.17
C ALA A 132 10.83 2.90 2.34
N SER A 133 10.90 2.03 1.34
CA SER A 133 11.88 2.09 0.24
C SER A 133 11.41 3.05 -0.84
N LEU A 134 10.09 3.18 -1.01
CA LEU A 134 9.42 4.16 -1.84
C LEU A 134 8.29 4.79 -1.01
N TRP A 135 8.31 6.11 -0.86
CA TRP A 135 7.41 6.85 0.00
C TRP A 135 6.63 7.89 -0.80
N LEU A 136 5.35 7.62 -1.06
CA LEU A 136 4.56 8.35 -2.03
C LEU A 136 3.43 9.15 -1.40
N THR A 137 3.20 10.33 -1.96
CA THR A 137 2.00 11.14 -1.79
C THR A 137 1.17 11.14 -3.08
N GLN A 138 -0.12 11.43 -2.98
CA GLN A 138 -1.02 11.58 -4.13
C GLN A 138 -1.35 13.04 -4.45
N TRP A 139 -0.66 13.98 -3.80
CA TRP A 139 -0.88 15.40 -3.94
C TRP A 139 0.44 16.11 -4.23
N ALA A 140 0.57 16.69 -5.42
CA ALA A 140 1.83 17.27 -5.90
C ALA A 140 2.43 18.30 -4.91
N HIS A 141 1.58 19.13 -4.29
CA HIS A 141 2.00 20.16 -3.33
C HIS A 141 2.51 19.61 -1.99
N LEU A 142 2.30 18.33 -1.70
CA LEU A 142 2.86 17.65 -0.51
C LEU A 142 4.22 16.99 -0.78
N SER A 143 4.68 16.99 -2.04
CA SER A 143 5.96 16.43 -2.42
C SER A 143 7.11 17.37 -2.04
N SER A 144 8.28 16.81 -1.72
CA SER A 144 9.51 17.57 -1.48
C SER A 144 10.73 16.86 -2.05
N GLU A 145 11.90 17.53 -2.12
CA GLU A 145 13.15 16.93 -2.61
C GLU A 145 13.58 15.71 -1.80
N GLU A 146 13.29 15.67 -0.50
CA GLU A 146 13.59 14.53 0.37
C GLU A 146 12.44 13.50 0.46
N GLY A 147 11.40 13.70 -0.35
CA GLY A 147 10.14 12.98 -0.31
C GLY A 147 9.13 13.56 0.69
N PRO A 148 7.89 13.03 0.72
CA PRO A 148 7.38 11.94 -0.11
C PRO A 148 7.37 12.33 -1.59
N GLU A 149 7.58 11.38 -2.48
CA GLU A 149 7.57 11.63 -3.92
C GLU A 149 6.14 11.65 -4.46
N TYR A 150 5.90 12.42 -5.51
CA TYR A 150 4.63 12.43 -6.23
C TYR A 150 4.80 11.82 -7.63
N HIS A 151 4.05 10.76 -7.91
CA HIS A 151 4.03 10.05 -9.21
C HIS A 151 2.62 10.02 -9.82
N GLY A 152 1.74 10.92 -9.38
CA GLY A 152 0.34 10.97 -9.77
C GLY A 152 -0.62 10.50 -8.68
N SER A 153 -1.89 10.35 -9.06
CA SER A 153 -2.99 10.04 -8.14
C SER A 153 -3.93 9.00 -8.74
N VAL A 154 -4.49 8.12 -7.90
CA VAL A 154 -5.48 7.10 -8.34
C VAL A 154 -6.78 7.71 -8.89
N LEU A 155 -6.98 9.02 -8.73
CA LEU A 155 -8.13 9.78 -9.24
C LEU A 155 -7.78 10.68 -10.45
N GLN A 156 -6.52 10.75 -10.91
CA GLN A 156 -6.15 11.66 -12.00
C GLN A 156 -6.89 11.44 -13.32
N ASN A 157 -7.43 10.24 -13.55
CA ASN A 157 -8.25 9.96 -14.73
C ASN A 157 -9.56 10.77 -14.77
N PHE A 158 -9.96 11.44 -13.67
CA PHE A 158 -11.15 12.29 -13.61
C PHE A 158 -10.85 13.78 -13.85
N CYS A 159 -9.58 14.18 -13.81
CA CYS A 159 -9.13 15.56 -14.01
C CYS A 159 -8.35 15.74 -15.31
N ARG A 160 -8.49 14.81 -16.27
CA ARG A 160 -8.14 15.12 -17.65
C ARG A 160 -9.19 16.11 -18.14
N GLU A 161 -8.84 17.38 -18.19
CA GLU A 161 -9.44 18.26 -19.18
C GLU A 161 -9.19 17.58 -20.53
N ASP A 162 -10.26 17.25 -21.24
CA ASP A 162 -10.18 16.83 -22.64
C ASP A 162 -9.47 17.96 -23.41
N GLY A 163 -8.15 17.86 -23.60
CA GLY A 163 -7.43 18.82 -24.47
C GLY A 163 -5.98 19.20 -24.17
N VAL A 164 -5.25 18.59 -23.23
CA VAL A 164 -3.81 18.88 -23.10
C VAL A 164 -2.97 17.61 -23.25
N GLU A 165 -2.35 17.47 -24.43
CA GLU A 165 -1.32 16.47 -24.72
C GLU A 165 -0.09 16.66 -23.80
N PRO A 166 0.55 15.57 -23.35
CA PRO A 166 1.81 15.68 -22.64
C PRO A 166 2.88 16.26 -23.58
N LYS A 167 3.51 17.37 -23.20
CA LYS A 167 4.74 17.82 -23.86
C LYS A 167 5.80 16.75 -23.64
N GLU A 168 6.16 16.03 -24.70
CA GLU A 168 7.38 15.23 -24.76
C GLU A 168 8.56 16.12 -24.34
N HIS A 169 9.24 15.75 -23.25
CA HIS A 169 10.57 16.27 -22.98
C HIS A 169 11.54 15.51 -23.86
N SER A 170 11.77 16.04 -25.06
CA SER A 170 12.98 15.83 -25.82
C SER A 170 14.00 16.87 -25.38
N GLU A 171 15.05 16.44 -24.70
CA GLU A 171 16.46 16.83 -24.92
C GLU A 171 17.39 15.98 -24.03
#